data_AF-A0A3B9V172-F1
#
_entry.id   AF-A0A3B9V172-F1
#
_cell.length_a   1.000
_cell.length_b   1.000
_cell.length_c   1.000
_cell.angle_alpha   90.00
_cell.angle_beta   90.00
_cell.angle_gamma   90.00
#
_symmetry.space_group_name_H-M   'P 1'
#
loop_
_entity.id
_entity.type
_entity.pdbx_description
1 polymer ?
#
loop_
_entity_poly.entity_id
_entity_poly.type
_entity_poly.pdbx_seq_one_letter_code
_entity_poly.pdbx_strand_id
1 'polypeptide(L)'
;VDDGIPVNDGFLNRIHVDGPDGLVCTALRPAAVVGGWELVSRMTELIFRSLHPVLPNQIPAAGKGCIVNIGFGGPDPRRGEYYCYMETIGGGNGARPTKDGPDGVQTNLQNTENAPIEEVELHYPIRIKRYELITDSCGAGRYRGGMAIRRDFEFPYAECSWTVLSDGRKFAPWGLMGGAEGSCARFIFDPEG
;
A
#
# COMPACT_ATOMS: atom_id res chain seq x y z
N VAL A 1 -15.24 -2.41 14.69
CA VAL A 1 -15.24 -3.23 15.93
C VAL A 1 -15.06 -2.26 17.08
N ASP A 2 -15.74 -2.46 18.20
CA ASP A 2 -15.61 -1.61 19.38
C ASP A 2 -14.17 -1.67 19.93
N ASP A 3 -13.56 -0.51 20.13
CA ASP A 3 -12.17 -0.37 20.63
C ASP A 3 -11.99 -0.95 22.05
N GLY A 4 -13.08 -1.14 22.79
CA GLY A 4 -13.08 -1.79 24.10
C GLY A 4 -13.02 -3.32 24.06
N ILE A 5 -13.17 -3.95 22.89
CA ILE A 5 -13.11 -5.41 22.76
C ILE A 5 -11.65 -5.85 22.60
N PRO A 6 -11.13 -6.72 23.47
CA PRO A 6 -9.78 -7.22 23.34
C PRO A 6 -9.63 -8.09 22.07
N VAL A 7 -8.55 -7.85 21.33
CA VAL A 7 -8.17 -8.68 20.17
C VAL A 7 -7.58 -9.98 20.69
N ASN A 8 -8.40 -11.02 20.74
CA ASN A 8 -8.01 -12.37 21.17
C ASN A 8 -8.85 -13.46 20.46
N ASP A 9 -8.49 -14.71 20.68
CA ASP A 9 -9.15 -15.88 20.08
C ASP A 9 -10.65 -15.95 20.40
N GLY A 10 -11.09 -15.44 21.56
CA GLY A 10 -12.50 -15.42 21.93
C GLY A 10 -13.36 -14.56 20.98
N PHE A 11 -12.80 -13.46 20.49
CA PHE A 11 -13.43 -12.64 19.45
C PHE A 11 -13.36 -13.32 18.08
N LEU A 12 -12.18 -13.83 17.70
CA LEU A 12 -11.97 -14.46 16.40
C LEU A 12 -12.83 -15.73 16.20
N ASN A 13 -13.10 -16.48 17.28
CA ASN A 13 -14.02 -17.64 17.27
C ASN A 13 -15.47 -17.28 16.92
N ARG A 14 -15.83 -16.00 16.83
CA ARG A 14 -17.15 -15.53 16.36
C ARG A 14 -17.19 -15.27 14.86
N ILE A 15 -16.06 -15.36 14.18
CA ILE A 15 -15.94 -15.15 12.74
C ILE A 15 -15.73 -16.51 12.09
N HIS A 16 -16.66 -16.91 11.23
CA HIS A 16 -16.52 -18.10 10.40
C HIS A 16 -16.04 -17.67 9.01
N VAL A 17 -14.97 -18.32 8.54
CA VAL A 17 -14.41 -18.09 7.20
C VAL A 17 -14.59 -19.39 6.42
N ASP A 18 -15.46 -19.34 5.42
CA ASP A 18 -15.76 -20.46 4.54
C ASP A 18 -15.26 -20.16 3.12
N GLY A 19 -14.73 -21.20 2.46
CA GLY A 19 -14.27 -21.11 1.08
C GLY A 19 -13.65 -22.44 0.64
N PRO A 20 -13.62 -22.72 -0.67
CA PRO A 20 -12.97 -23.92 -1.17
C PRO A 20 -11.45 -23.81 -0.98
N ASP A 21 -10.79 -24.95 -0.80
CA ASP A 21 -9.33 -25.03 -0.76
C ASP A 21 -8.70 -24.75 -2.13
N GLY A 22 -7.44 -24.30 -2.11
CA GLY A 22 -6.65 -24.11 -3.33
C GLY A 22 -6.93 -22.81 -4.08
N LEU A 23 -7.68 -21.88 -3.48
CA LEU A 23 -7.79 -20.51 -3.99
C LEU A 23 -6.58 -19.67 -3.58
N VAL A 24 -6.48 -18.46 -4.14
CA VAL A 24 -5.42 -17.50 -3.78
C VAL A 24 -5.41 -17.17 -2.27
N CYS A 25 -6.57 -17.15 -1.61
CA CYS A 25 -6.74 -16.89 -0.18
C CYS A 25 -6.74 -18.16 0.70
N THR A 26 -6.82 -19.35 0.09
CA THR A 26 -6.85 -20.66 0.77
C THR A 26 -5.79 -21.59 0.15
N ALA A 27 -4.62 -21.01 -0.16
CA ALA A 27 -3.57 -21.70 -0.88
C ALA A 27 -3.05 -22.92 -0.08
N LEU A 28 -2.89 -24.04 -0.76
CA LEU A 28 -2.36 -25.27 -0.19
C LEU A 28 -0.87 -25.43 -0.53
N ARG A 29 -0.12 -26.05 0.37
CA ARG A 29 1.27 -26.47 0.11
C ARG A 29 1.32 -27.33 -1.18
N PRO A 30 2.27 -27.11 -2.11
CA PRO A 30 3.46 -26.27 -2.03
C PRO A 30 3.33 -24.89 -2.71
N ALA A 31 2.12 -24.34 -2.85
CA ALA A 31 1.92 -23.05 -3.50
C ALA A 31 2.75 -21.93 -2.82
N ALA A 32 3.29 -21.02 -3.63
CA ALA A 32 4.00 -19.85 -3.13
C ALA A 32 3.03 -18.85 -2.50
N VAL A 33 3.32 -18.40 -1.28
CA VAL A 33 2.46 -17.48 -0.51
C VAL A 33 3.14 -16.15 -0.17
N VAL A 34 4.37 -15.95 -0.64
CA VAL A 34 5.06 -14.65 -0.54
C VAL A 34 4.24 -13.60 -1.29
N GLY A 35 4.04 -12.43 -0.66
CA GLY A 35 3.15 -11.38 -1.17
C GLY A 35 1.69 -11.49 -0.71
N GLY A 36 1.36 -12.42 0.21
CA GLY A 36 0.03 -12.52 0.79
C GLY A 36 -0.49 -11.22 1.42
N TRP A 37 0.39 -10.31 1.84
CA TRP A 37 0.01 -8.99 2.38
C TRP A 37 -0.76 -8.12 1.38
N GLU A 38 -0.43 -8.20 0.09
CA GLU A 38 -1.16 -7.48 -0.97
C GLU A 38 -2.59 -8.00 -1.10
N LEU A 39 -2.71 -9.33 -1.10
CA LEU A 39 -4.00 -9.99 -1.14
C LEU A 39 -4.85 -9.61 0.07
N VAL A 40 -4.27 -9.64 1.28
CA VAL A 40 -5.01 -9.31 2.50
C VAL A 40 -5.47 -7.84 2.49
N SER A 41 -4.62 -6.92 2.00
CA SER A 41 -5.00 -5.51 1.86
C SER A 41 -6.20 -5.32 0.92
N ARG A 42 -6.24 -6.05 -0.20
CA ARG A 42 -7.39 -6.07 -1.11
C ARG A 42 -8.62 -6.73 -0.52
N MET A 43 -8.44 -7.82 0.23
CA MET A 43 -9.53 -8.49 0.94
C MET A 43 -10.17 -7.58 1.99
N THR A 44 -9.38 -6.78 2.72
CA THR A 44 -9.92 -5.78 3.65
C THR A 44 -10.83 -4.78 2.95
N GLU A 45 -10.41 -4.23 1.80
CA GLU A 45 -11.25 -3.31 1.03
C GLU A 45 -12.52 -3.98 0.48
N LEU A 46 -12.42 -5.25 0.06
CA LEU A 46 -13.58 -6.01 -0.40
C LEU A 46 -14.60 -6.25 0.72
N ILE A 47 -14.13 -6.57 1.93
CA ILE A 47 -14.96 -6.74 3.12
C ILE A 47 -15.63 -5.40 3.48
N PHE A 48 -14.89 -4.29 3.44
CA PHE A 48 -15.49 -2.96 3.63
C PHE A 48 -16.58 -2.70 2.58
N ARG A 49 -16.28 -2.91 1.31
CA ARG A 49 -17.26 -2.73 0.23
C ARG A 49 -18.52 -3.57 0.43
N SER A 50 -18.40 -4.82 0.88
CA SER A 50 -19.55 -5.70 1.10
C SER A 50 -20.40 -5.30 2.30
N LEU A 51 -19.81 -4.66 3.32
CA LEU A 51 -20.51 -4.13 4.49
C LEU A 51 -21.18 -2.78 4.24
N HIS A 52 -20.81 -2.06 3.18
CA HIS A 52 -21.37 -0.75 2.90
C HIS A 52 -22.91 -0.69 2.80
N PRO A 53 -23.63 -1.64 2.16
CA PRO A 53 -25.09 -1.60 2.10
C PRO A 53 -25.79 -1.63 3.47
N VAL A 54 -25.14 -2.19 4.49
CA VAL A 54 -25.69 -2.33 5.85
C VAL A 54 -25.11 -1.33 6.85
N LEU A 55 -23.90 -0.82 6.61
CA LEU A 55 -23.20 0.13 7.49
C LEU A 55 -22.67 1.36 6.71
N PRO A 56 -23.51 2.06 5.93
CA PRO A 56 -23.03 3.10 5.00
C PRO A 56 -22.37 4.30 5.70
N ASN A 57 -22.73 4.55 6.95
CA ASN A 57 -22.20 5.67 7.74
C ASN A 57 -20.95 5.31 8.57
N GLN A 58 -20.44 4.09 8.46
CA GLN A 58 -19.26 3.63 9.22
C GLN A 58 -18.10 3.22 8.31
N ILE A 59 -18.40 2.74 7.11
CA ILE A 59 -17.41 2.19 6.20
C ILE A 59 -16.79 3.29 5.33
N PRO A 60 -15.45 3.39 5.25
CA PRO A 60 -14.78 4.33 4.35
C PRO A 60 -14.85 3.87 2.89
N ALA A 61 -14.56 4.78 1.95
CA ALA A 61 -14.28 4.42 0.55
C ALA A 61 -12.96 3.63 0.42
N ALA A 62 -12.61 3.17 -0.79
CA ALA A 62 -11.33 2.50 -1.01
C ALA A 62 -10.13 3.43 -0.81
N GLY A 63 -9.03 2.89 -0.29
CA GLY A 63 -7.73 3.54 -0.30
C GLY A 63 -6.83 2.96 -1.39
N LYS A 64 -5.50 3.11 -1.22
CA LYS A 64 -4.55 2.47 -2.14
C LYS A 64 -4.74 0.95 -2.23
N GLY A 65 -5.14 0.32 -1.13
CA GLY A 65 -5.47 -1.11 -1.04
C GLY A 65 -4.34 -2.08 -1.38
N CYS A 66 -3.10 -1.62 -1.37
CA CYS A 66 -1.89 -2.41 -1.56
C CYS A 66 -0.78 -1.88 -0.64
N ILE A 67 0.16 -2.74 -0.29
CA ILE A 67 1.42 -2.38 0.34
C ILE A 67 2.45 -2.30 -0.79
N VAL A 68 2.80 -1.09 -1.21
CA VAL A 68 3.77 -0.93 -2.29
C VAL A 68 5.16 -1.23 -1.75
N ASN A 69 5.67 -2.44 -2.01
CA ASN A 69 6.99 -2.87 -1.57
C ASN A 69 8.01 -2.57 -2.68
N ILE A 70 9.02 -1.78 -2.36
CA ILE A 70 10.13 -1.48 -3.26
C ILE A 70 11.38 -2.08 -2.64
N GLY A 71 12.05 -2.94 -3.38
CA GLY A 71 13.32 -3.54 -2.98
C GLY A 71 14.38 -3.26 -4.02
N PHE A 72 15.59 -2.95 -3.58
CA PHE A 72 16.73 -2.80 -4.48
C PHE A 72 18.04 -3.08 -3.77
N GLY A 73 19.06 -3.46 -4.54
CA GLY A 73 20.34 -3.86 -4.00
C GLY A 73 21.42 -4.00 -5.05
N GLY A 74 22.66 -4.02 -4.60
CA GLY A 74 23.84 -4.07 -5.45
C GLY A 74 25.13 -3.95 -4.64
N PRO A 75 26.29 -3.84 -5.31
CA PRO A 75 27.54 -3.54 -4.64
C PRO A 75 27.55 -2.07 -4.16
N ASP A 76 27.97 -1.81 -2.92
CA ASP A 76 28.21 -0.47 -2.41
C ASP A 76 29.66 -0.03 -2.74
N PRO A 77 29.86 0.93 -3.65
CA PRO A 77 31.19 1.37 -4.05
C PRO A 77 31.98 2.04 -2.91
N ARG A 78 31.30 2.50 -1.84
CA ARG A 78 31.93 3.14 -0.69
C ARG A 78 32.49 2.13 0.31
N ARG A 79 31.88 0.94 0.40
CA ARG A 79 32.16 -0.08 1.42
C ARG A 79 32.76 -1.36 0.86
N GLY A 80 32.62 -1.62 -0.44
CA GLY A 80 33.07 -2.85 -1.08
C GLY A 80 32.22 -4.08 -0.72
N GLU A 81 31.01 -3.87 -0.20
CA GLU A 81 30.08 -4.90 0.28
C GLU A 81 28.74 -4.80 -0.45
N TYR A 82 27.93 -5.86 -0.45
CA TYR A 82 26.57 -5.78 -0.99
C TYR A 82 25.64 -5.03 -0.03
N TYR A 83 24.72 -4.24 -0.59
CA TYR A 83 23.60 -3.66 0.13
C TYR A 83 22.27 -4.22 -0.37
N CYS A 84 21.30 -4.27 0.53
CA CYS A 84 19.90 -4.59 0.24
C CYS A 84 19.03 -3.59 1.00
N TYR A 85 18.16 -2.91 0.28
CA TYR A 85 17.19 -1.98 0.81
C TYR A 85 15.78 -2.43 0.46
N MET A 86 14.87 -2.25 1.41
CA MET A 86 13.45 -2.49 1.20
C MET A 86 12.66 -1.40 1.94
N GLU A 87 11.72 -0.79 1.23
CA GLU A 87 10.80 0.21 1.78
C GLU A 87 9.38 -0.11 1.36
N THR A 88 8.43 0.37 2.16
CA THR A 88 7.01 0.30 1.81
C THR A 88 6.42 1.71 1.70
N ILE A 89 5.82 2.02 0.55
CA ILE A 89 5.39 3.39 0.24
C ILE A 89 3.96 3.64 0.69
N GLY A 90 3.75 4.75 1.40
CA GLY A 90 2.45 5.29 1.79
C GLY A 90 1.57 5.68 0.60
N GLY A 91 0.31 6.01 0.85
CA GLY A 91 -0.57 6.53 -0.20
C GLY A 91 -1.88 7.05 0.36
N GLY A 92 -2.82 7.32 -0.56
CA GLY A 92 -4.13 7.83 -0.19
C GLY A 92 -4.98 6.78 0.51
N ASN A 93 -5.62 7.15 1.62
CA ASN A 93 -6.69 6.35 2.20
C ASN A 93 -8.06 6.81 1.70
N GLY A 94 -9.06 5.94 1.78
CA GLY A 94 -10.42 6.29 1.38
C GLY A 94 -11.05 7.39 2.22
N ALA A 95 -11.95 8.15 1.59
CA ALA A 95 -12.78 9.12 2.27
C ALA A 95 -13.58 8.45 3.40
N ARG A 96 -13.65 9.11 4.55
CA ARG A 96 -14.44 8.64 5.69
C ARG A 96 -15.86 9.17 5.57
N PRO A 97 -16.87 8.53 6.20
CA PRO A 97 -18.26 8.99 6.13
C PRO A 97 -18.48 10.46 6.53
N THR A 98 -17.56 11.02 7.32
CA THR A 98 -17.68 12.36 7.91
C THR A 98 -16.52 13.31 7.59
N LYS A 99 -15.51 12.88 6.81
CA LYS A 99 -14.29 13.67 6.58
C LYS A 99 -13.43 13.07 5.47
N ASP A 100 -12.54 13.87 4.91
CA ASP A 100 -11.59 13.44 3.89
C ASP A 100 -10.71 12.27 4.34
N GLY A 101 -10.24 11.51 3.36
CA GLY A 101 -9.25 10.46 3.55
C GLY A 101 -7.87 11.08 3.85
N PRO A 102 -7.09 10.53 4.79
CA PRO A 102 -5.73 10.99 5.03
C PRO A 102 -4.82 10.79 3.81
N ASP A 103 -3.99 11.79 3.54
CA ASP A 103 -3.01 11.83 2.46
C ASP A 103 -1.71 11.09 2.83
N GLY A 104 -1.14 10.32 1.91
CA GLY A 104 0.21 9.77 2.05
C GLY A 104 0.46 8.88 3.27
N VAL A 105 -0.55 8.17 3.77
CA VAL A 105 -0.44 7.32 4.96
C VAL A 105 -0.24 5.85 4.64
N GLN A 106 0.23 5.09 5.62
CA GLN A 106 0.04 3.65 5.62
C GLN A 106 -1.41 3.31 5.98
N THR A 107 -1.99 2.34 5.28
CA THR A 107 -3.42 2.01 5.37
C THR A 107 -3.61 0.54 5.73
N ASN A 108 -4.75 0.23 6.34
CA ASN A 108 -5.17 -1.12 6.67
C ASN A 108 -4.13 -1.86 7.54
N LEU A 109 -3.45 -2.87 6.98
CA LEU A 109 -2.50 -3.72 7.69
C LEU A 109 -1.10 -3.12 7.83
N GLN A 110 -0.85 -1.96 7.21
CA GLN A 110 0.48 -1.38 7.15
C GLN A 110 0.70 -0.39 8.30
N ASN A 111 1.75 -0.63 9.10
CA ASN A 111 2.14 0.18 10.25
C ASN A 111 3.65 0.46 10.25
N THR A 112 4.18 0.85 9.08
CA THR A 112 5.59 1.18 8.88
C THR A 112 5.78 2.68 8.86
N GLU A 113 6.78 3.17 9.59
CA GLU A 113 7.20 4.58 9.49
C GLU A 113 7.85 4.85 8.12
N ASN A 114 7.84 6.11 7.70
CA ASN A 114 8.53 6.52 6.48
C ASN A 114 10.04 6.48 6.70
N ALA A 115 10.80 6.04 5.69
CA ALA A 115 12.27 6.05 5.76
C ALA A 115 12.80 7.49 5.56
N PRO A 116 13.48 8.10 6.55
CA PRO A 116 14.02 9.46 6.40
C PRO A 116 15.02 9.51 5.25
N ILE A 117 14.93 10.55 4.42
CA ILE A 117 15.81 10.69 3.24
C ILE A 117 17.29 10.69 3.65
N GLU A 118 17.62 11.44 4.71
CA GLU A 118 19.01 11.56 5.16
C GLU A 118 19.57 10.22 5.66
N GLU A 119 18.75 9.41 6.32
CA GLU A 119 19.14 8.09 6.80
C GLU A 119 19.39 7.14 5.63
N VAL A 120 18.49 7.13 4.65
CA VAL A 120 18.62 6.28 3.46
C VAL A 120 19.84 6.66 2.63
N GLU A 121 20.04 7.94 2.32
CA GLU A 121 21.20 8.39 1.52
C GLU A 121 22.53 8.26 2.27
N LEU A 122 22.51 8.28 3.60
CA LEU A 122 23.70 8.01 4.41
C LEU A 122 24.13 6.54 4.29
N HIS A 123 23.18 5.61 4.38
CA HIS A 123 23.48 4.18 4.44
C HIS A 123 23.57 3.50 3.07
N TYR A 124 22.88 4.00 2.05
CA TYR A 124 22.80 3.36 0.74
C TYR A 124 23.36 4.25 -0.38
N PRO A 125 24.03 3.67 -1.40
CA PRO A 125 24.62 4.43 -2.50
C PRO A 125 23.55 4.82 -3.53
N ILE A 126 22.56 5.59 -3.10
CA ILE A 126 21.46 6.09 -3.93
C ILE A 126 21.18 7.57 -3.65
N ARG A 127 20.29 8.17 -4.43
CA ARG A 127 19.70 9.48 -4.14
C ARG A 127 18.20 9.43 -4.27
N ILE A 128 17.51 10.21 -3.45
CA ILE A 128 16.08 10.37 -3.51
C ILE A 128 15.77 11.73 -4.11
N LYS A 129 15.32 11.73 -5.36
CA LYS A 129 15.03 12.95 -6.13
C LYS A 129 13.75 13.64 -5.68
N ARG A 130 12.72 12.86 -5.36
CA ARG A 130 11.40 13.37 -4.99
C ARG A 130 10.77 12.54 -3.90
N TYR A 131 10.12 13.23 -2.97
CA TYR A 131 9.20 12.65 -2.02
C TYR A 131 8.07 13.64 -1.77
N GLU A 132 6.95 13.44 -2.44
CA GLU A 132 5.86 14.42 -2.49
C GLU A 132 4.50 13.76 -2.62
N LEU A 133 3.45 14.52 -2.33
CA LEU A 133 2.09 14.12 -2.65
C LEU A 133 1.81 14.36 -4.14
N ILE A 134 1.08 13.45 -4.77
CA ILE A 134 0.63 13.60 -6.16
C ILE A 134 -0.67 14.38 -6.16
N THR A 135 -0.61 15.64 -6.58
CA THR A 135 -1.78 16.51 -6.76
C THR A 135 -2.86 15.84 -7.59
N ASP A 136 -4.12 15.97 -7.17
CA ASP A 136 -5.31 15.44 -7.84
C ASP A 136 -5.33 13.92 -8.08
N SER A 137 -4.49 13.17 -7.36
CA SER A 137 -4.49 11.69 -7.43
C SER A 137 -5.65 11.03 -6.68
N CYS A 138 -6.33 11.78 -5.80
CA CYS A 138 -7.43 11.29 -4.97
C CYS A 138 -8.77 11.26 -5.72
N GLY A 139 -9.65 10.33 -5.35
CA GLY A 139 -11.03 10.33 -5.83
C GLY A 139 -11.83 11.50 -5.27
N ALA A 140 -12.50 12.25 -6.16
CA ALA A 140 -13.35 13.37 -5.79
C ALA A 140 -14.68 12.91 -5.18
N GLY A 141 -15.23 13.68 -4.24
CA GLY A 141 -16.52 13.41 -3.61
C GLY A 141 -16.88 14.51 -2.63
N ARG A 142 -17.99 14.36 -1.90
CA ARG A 142 -18.33 15.27 -0.79
C ARG A 142 -17.19 15.37 0.23
N TYR A 143 -16.57 14.22 0.49
CA TYR A 143 -15.27 14.11 1.13
C TYR A 143 -14.35 13.42 0.12
N ARG A 144 -13.16 13.98 -0.09
CA ARG A 144 -12.18 13.42 -1.04
C ARG A 144 -11.44 12.25 -0.42
N GLY A 145 -10.92 11.36 -1.27
CA GLY A 145 -9.89 10.42 -0.86
C GLY A 145 -8.59 11.14 -0.49
N GLY A 146 -7.65 10.39 0.07
CA GLY A 146 -6.28 10.84 0.27
C GLY A 146 -5.48 10.85 -1.03
N MET A 147 -4.51 11.75 -1.12
CA MET A 147 -3.54 11.82 -2.21
C MET A 147 -2.47 10.73 -2.05
N ALA A 148 -2.04 10.20 -3.19
CA ALA A 148 -0.93 9.26 -3.30
C ALA A 148 0.42 9.93 -3.09
N ILE A 149 1.45 9.12 -2.87
CA ILE A 149 2.84 9.55 -2.75
C ILE A 149 3.59 9.26 -4.05
N ARG A 150 4.45 10.18 -4.45
CA ARG A 150 5.53 9.97 -5.41
C ARG A 150 6.85 9.83 -4.67
N ARG A 151 7.62 8.79 -5.02
CA ARG A 151 8.95 8.52 -4.50
C ARG A 151 9.87 8.19 -5.67
N ASP A 152 10.79 9.11 -5.98
CA ASP A 152 11.73 8.95 -7.10
C ASP A 152 13.11 8.59 -6.55
N PHE A 153 13.64 7.45 -6.98
CA PHE A 153 14.97 6.97 -6.64
C PHE A 153 15.90 7.10 -7.84
N GLU A 154 17.11 7.61 -7.61
CA GLU A 154 18.19 7.69 -8.58
C GLU A 154 19.36 6.82 -8.08
N PHE A 155 20.01 6.12 -9.00
CA PHE A 155 21.12 5.20 -8.70
C PHE A 155 22.41 5.69 -9.39
N PRO A 156 22.99 6.83 -9.01
CA PRO A 156 24.06 7.46 -9.78
C PRO A 156 25.45 6.86 -9.51
N TYR A 157 25.58 5.97 -8.53
CA TYR A 157 26.88 5.54 -7.99
C TYR A 157 27.29 4.12 -8.34
N ALA A 158 26.33 3.24 -8.63
CA ALA A 158 26.58 1.83 -8.95
C ALA A 158 25.38 1.22 -9.67
N GLU A 159 25.63 0.14 -10.42
CA GLU A 159 24.58 -0.71 -10.94
C GLU A 159 23.74 -1.29 -9.79
N CYS A 160 22.43 -1.38 -10.01
CA CYS A 160 21.49 -1.82 -9.00
C CYS A 160 20.44 -2.73 -9.63
N SER A 161 20.14 -3.83 -8.95
CA SER A 161 18.95 -4.63 -9.22
C SER A 161 17.80 -4.10 -8.38
N TRP A 162 16.62 -3.94 -8.98
CA TRP A 162 15.44 -3.47 -8.28
C TRP A 162 14.24 -4.37 -8.56
N THR A 163 13.26 -4.34 -7.67
CA THR A 163 12.02 -5.09 -7.76
C THR A 163 10.91 -4.29 -7.08
N VAL A 164 9.74 -4.29 -7.70
CA VAL A 164 8.52 -3.72 -7.12
C VAL A 164 7.50 -4.84 -6.97
N LEU A 165 7.02 -5.03 -5.74
CA LEU A 165 5.89 -5.90 -5.44
C LEU A 165 4.71 -5.00 -5.04
N SER A 166 3.71 -4.91 -5.92
CA SER A 166 2.55 -4.04 -5.75
C SER A 166 1.39 -4.49 -6.65
N ASP A 167 0.21 -3.95 -6.37
CA ASP A 167 -0.99 -4.01 -7.20
C ASP A 167 -1.55 -2.58 -7.47
N GLY A 168 -2.73 -2.44 -8.10
CA GLY A 168 -3.44 -1.17 -8.30
C GLY A 168 -3.10 -0.46 -9.61
N ARG A 169 -2.42 -1.12 -10.55
CA ARG A 169 -2.07 -0.56 -11.86
C ARG A 169 -3.20 -0.59 -12.89
N LYS A 170 -4.09 -1.59 -12.78
CA LYS A 170 -5.16 -1.84 -13.76
C LYS A 170 -6.51 -1.29 -13.30
N PHE A 171 -6.80 -1.39 -12.01
CA PHE A 171 -8.07 -0.99 -11.42
C PHE A 171 -7.82 0.08 -10.37
N ALA A 172 -8.51 1.21 -10.52
CA ALA A 172 -8.42 2.32 -9.59
C ALA A 172 -9.13 2.00 -8.27
N PRO A 173 -8.71 2.63 -7.16
CA PRO A 173 -9.51 2.67 -5.93
C PRO A 173 -10.91 3.21 -6.21
N TRP A 174 -11.93 2.44 -5.83
CA TRP A 174 -13.32 2.80 -6.10
C TRP A 174 -13.82 3.90 -5.16
N GLY A 175 -14.62 4.81 -5.71
CA GLY A 175 -15.40 5.76 -4.94
C GLY A 175 -16.68 5.13 -4.38
N LEU A 176 -17.34 5.83 -3.45
CA LEU A 176 -18.52 5.34 -2.74
C LEU A 176 -19.63 6.39 -2.73
N MET A 177 -20.90 5.96 -2.78
CA MET A 177 -22.07 6.86 -2.77
C MET A 177 -21.99 8.03 -3.77
N GLY A 178 -21.52 7.75 -5.00
CA GLY A 178 -21.37 8.75 -6.05
C GLY A 178 -20.01 9.48 -6.07
N GLY A 179 -19.08 9.11 -5.17
CA GLY A 179 -17.68 9.53 -5.27
C GLY A 179 -16.99 8.92 -6.51
N ALA A 180 -16.04 9.67 -7.07
CA ALA A 180 -15.19 9.25 -8.18
C ALA A 180 -14.06 8.33 -7.71
N GLU A 181 -13.49 7.59 -8.67
CA GLU A 181 -12.33 6.74 -8.45
C GLU A 181 -11.05 7.56 -8.22
N GLY A 182 -10.10 7.00 -7.48
CA GLY A 182 -8.75 7.54 -7.38
C GLY A 182 -7.89 7.21 -8.61
N SER A 183 -6.61 7.60 -8.56
CA SER A 183 -5.65 7.24 -9.62
C SER A 183 -5.09 5.83 -9.45
N CYS A 184 -4.83 5.14 -10.56
CA CYS A 184 -4.04 3.91 -10.58
C CYS A 184 -2.57 4.17 -10.20
N ALA A 185 -1.93 3.15 -9.62
CA ALA A 185 -0.50 3.15 -9.34
C ALA A 185 0.32 3.28 -10.65
N ARG A 186 1.43 4.00 -10.60
CA ARG A 186 2.39 4.13 -11.70
C ARG A 186 3.79 3.80 -11.21
N PHE A 187 4.47 2.95 -11.97
CA PHE A 187 5.88 2.62 -11.78
C PHE A 187 6.58 2.93 -13.09
N ILE A 188 7.57 3.80 -13.04
CA ILE A 188 8.28 4.32 -14.21
C ILE A 188 9.74 3.96 -14.00
N PHE A 189 10.31 3.27 -14.98
CA PHE A 189 11.74 3.10 -15.10
C PHE A 189 12.23 4.08 -16.16
N ASP A 190 13.08 5.02 -15.75
CA ASP A 190 13.65 6.04 -16.61
C ASP A 190 15.19 5.89 -16.62
N PRO A 191 15.77 5.27 -17.66
CA PRO A 191 17.20 5.10 -17.76
C PRO A 191 17.94 6.36 -18.25
N GLU A 192 17.23 7.37 -18.75
CA GLU A 192 17.83 8.59 -19.32
C GLU A 192 17.87 9.76 -18.33
N GLY A 193 17.01 9.73 -17.31
CA GLY A 193 17.03 10.65 -16.16
C GLY A 193 16.01 11.77 -16.21
#